data_AF-A0A4P7PKY1-F1
#
_entry.id   AF-A0A4P7PKY1-F1
#
_cell.length_a   1.000
_cell.length_b   1.000
_cell.length_c   1.000
_cell.angle_alpha   90.00
_cell.angle_beta   90.00
_cell.angle_gamma   90.00
#
_symmetry.space_group_name_H-M   'P 1'
#
loop_
_entity.id
_entity.type
_entity.pdbx_description
1 polymer ?
#
loop_
_entity_poly.entity_id
_entity_poly.type
_entity_poly.pdbx_seq_one_letter_code
_entity_poly.pdbx_strand_id
1 'polypeptide(L)'
;MLSYIQAGLQEPRLALEKITPRCQSDLASADLIIAFRSYMPSGPRMSCMYNLLMTAGEDDWNNPTWTMSRDRFLEHTVAAIRERYQNLSPDALQHLRQIPTLFAYEEFRNQPARVGRVTEIQQLQNALRITLAIDPHIPPIPQTVFRTIYADLDINTRNFEHSRTHWALKDVDLPNVLAAHNLSGTAQLLPQSRPPKVFVSYSWDSPEHRQWVAHLAATLRSNGIDAILDQWHVRGGEDLAAFMDRSLREADRVLVICTDGYYQRAVARQGGVGYEHSMVTGELMRNVGSNKFIPIVRQSGTQTQVPPELSGRLRFDLAPGPNYLTHLDALIRDLHNVPTPIPPLGQNPFL
;
A
#
# COMPACT_ATOMS: atom_id res chain seq x y z
N MET A 1 18.44 -28.20 63.31
CA MET A 1 17.84 -28.53 64.63
C MET A 1 16.75 -27.50 64.84
N LEU A 2 15.52 -27.86 64.45
CA LEU A 2 14.34 -28.00 65.34
C LEU A 2 13.91 -26.63 65.93
N SER A 3 12.68 -26.13 65.88
CA SER A 3 11.36 -26.52 65.35
C SER A 3 10.33 -25.69 66.16
N TYR A 4 9.10 -25.55 65.63
CA TYR A 4 7.83 -25.53 66.40
C TYR A 4 7.46 -24.22 67.15
N ILE A 5 6.21 -23.69 67.25
CA ILE A 5 4.78 -24.05 66.99
C ILE A 5 4.00 -22.71 66.94
N GLN A 6 3.13 -22.40 65.97
CA GLN A 6 1.78 -22.90 65.64
C GLN A 6 0.63 -22.23 66.43
N ALA A 7 -0.34 -21.69 65.69
CA ALA A 7 -1.82 -21.75 65.88
C ALA A 7 -2.46 -20.51 65.20
N GLY A 8 -3.49 -20.57 64.38
CA GLY A 8 -4.41 -21.66 64.04
C GLY A 8 -5.83 -21.08 63.94
N LEU A 9 -6.65 -21.69 63.06
CA LEU A 9 -8.10 -21.53 62.80
C LEU A 9 -8.47 -20.73 61.54
N GLN A 10 -9.41 -21.16 60.69
CA GLN A 10 -9.88 -22.45 60.18
C GLN A 10 -10.86 -22.07 59.05
N GLU A 11 -10.79 -22.74 57.90
CA GLU A 11 -11.74 -22.57 56.79
C GLU A 11 -13.14 -23.18 57.09
N PRO A 12 -14.10 -23.01 56.17
CA PRO A 12 -14.47 -24.19 55.41
C PRO A 12 -14.55 -24.01 53.88
N ARG A 13 -14.10 -25.09 53.22
CA ARG A 13 -14.19 -25.50 51.81
C ARG A 13 -15.59 -25.44 51.19
N LEU A 14 -15.63 -25.19 49.87
CA LEU A 14 -16.25 -26.13 48.92
C LEU A 14 -15.68 -26.00 47.48
N ALA A 15 -15.11 -27.15 47.06
CA ALA A 15 -14.96 -27.75 45.73
C ALA A 15 -14.38 -26.97 44.52
N LEU A 16 -13.23 -27.51 44.10
CA LEU A 16 -12.56 -27.38 42.81
C LEU A 16 -13.40 -27.89 41.63
N GLU A 17 -13.35 -27.19 40.50
CA GLU A 17 -13.11 -27.82 39.20
C GLU A 17 -12.19 -26.95 38.33
N LYS A 18 -11.29 -27.64 37.60
CA LYS A 18 -10.02 -27.16 37.05
C LYS A 18 -10.20 -26.55 35.65
N ILE A 19 -9.68 -25.35 35.38
CA ILE A 19 -9.02 -24.96 34.11
C ILE A 19 -7.97 -23.86 34.39
N THR A 20 -6.71 -24.05 33.97
CA THR A 20 -5.58 -23.08 34.02
C THR A 20 -4.99 -22.92 32.60
N PRO A 21 -4.07 -21.98 32.32
CA PRO A 21 -4.01 -20.53 32.65
C PRO A 21 -3.57 -19.66 31.43
N ARG A 22 -3.75 -18.32 31.44
CA ARG A 22 -2.64 -17.37 31.13
C ARG A 22 -2.99 -15.87 31.26
N CYS A 23 -2.18 -15.24 32.11
CA CYS A 23 -1.63 -13.87 32.11
C CYS A 23 -2.55 -12.65 32.17
N GLN A 24 -2.74 -12.18 33.41
CA GLN A 24 -2.71 -10.76 33.78
C GLN A 24 -1.26 -10.23 33.86
N SER A 25 -1.05 -9.00 33.38
CA SER A 25 -0.27 -7.90 33.99
C SER A 25 -0.09 -6.84 32.89
N ASP A 26 -0.95 -5.83 32.83
CA ASP A 26 -0.95 -4.59 33.61
C ASP A 26 0.06 -3.52 33.14
N LEU A 27 -0.55 -2.43 32.65
CA LEU A 27 -0.27 -1.07 33.11
C LEU A 27 1.10 -0.46 32.74
N ALA A 28 1.30 -0.23 31.44
CA ALA A 28 2.16 0.86 30.95
C ALA A 28 1.65 1.48 29.63
N SER A 29 0.33 1.42 29.39
CA SER A 29 -0.28 1.82 28.11
C SER A 29 -1.39 2.89 28.25
N ALA A 30 -1.62 3.39 29.47
CA ALA A 30 -2.70 4.33 29.74
C ALA A 30 -2.34 5.80 29.48
N ASP A 31 -1.06 6.17 29.49
CA ASP A 31 -0.67 7.60 29.43
C ASP A 31 -0.35 8.14 28.03
N LEU A 32 -0.18 7.27 27.02
CA LEU A 32 -0.04 7.69 25.62
C LEU A 32 -1.38 7.89 24.90
N ILE A 33 -2.46 7.30 25.43
CA ILE A 33 -3.83 7.49 24.90
C ILE A 33 -4.40 8.86 25.31
N ILE A 34 -3.92 9.44 26.42
CA ILE A 34 -4.36 10.76 26.89
C ILE A 34 -3.69 11.89 26.09
N ALA A 35 -2.46 11.71 25.60
CA ALA A 35 -1.76 12.70 24.79
C ALA A 35 -2.30 12.83 23.34
N PHE A 36 -3.00 11.83 22.83
CA PHE A 36 -3.61 11.85 21.49
C PHE A 36 -5.06 12.40 21.49
N ARG A 37 -5.67 12.56 22.68
CA ARG A 37 -7.08 12.98 22.84
C ARG A 37 -7.29 14.48 23.06
N SER A 38 -6.24 15.28 23.19
CA SER A 38 -6.38 16.71 23.49
C SER A 38 -6.45 17.64 22.27
N TYR A 39 -6.37 17.11 21.05
CA TYR A 39 -6.46 17.90 19.81
C TYR A 39 -7.24 17.18 18.71
N MET A 40 -8.47 16.76 18.98
CA MET A 40 -9.38 16.32 17.91
C MET A 40 -10.83 16.69 18.26
N PRO A 41 -11.52 17.49 17.43
CA PRO A 41 -12.95 17.71 17.60
C PRO A 41 -13.70 16.39 17.41
N SER A 42 -14.64 16.12 18.30
CA SER A 42 -15.52 14.96 18.26
C SER A 42 -16.31 14.89 16.95
N GLY A 43 -16.00 13.92 16.09
CA GLY A 43 -16.70 13.63 14.83
C GLY A 43 -16.45 12.19 14.33
N PRO A 44 -17.35 11.60 13.49
CA PRO A 44 -17.36 10.19 13.16
C PRO A 44 -16.24 9.77 12.19
N ARG A 45 -15.78 8.51 12.33
CA ARG A 45 -14.74 7.79 11.55
C ARG A 45 -14.47 8.35 10.14
N MET A 46 -13.26 8.87 9.90
CA MET A 46 -12.71 9.09 8.54
C MET A 46 -12.22 7.74 7.97
N SER A 47 -12.50 7.24 6.77
CA SER A 47 -13.53 7.52 5.74
C SER A 47 -13.66 6.23 4.90
N CYS A 48 -14.72 5.44 5.10
CA CYS A 48 -14.96 4.18 4.37
C CYS A 48 -15.77 4.39 3.07
N MET A 49 -15.64 5.55 2.42
CA MET A 49 -16.48 5.96 1.30
C MET A 49 -15.63 6.26 0.06
N TYR A 50 -16.18 6.07 -1.14
CA TYR A 50 -15.55 6.48 -2.40
C TYR A 50 -16.56 7.10 -3.38
N ASN A 51 -16.05 7.91 -4.32
CA ASN A 51 -16.80 8.46 -5.46
C ASN A 51 -16.74 7.50 -6.65
N LEU A 52 -17.87 7.08 -7.20
CA LEU A 52 -17.95 6.41 -8.50
C LEU A 52 -18.43 7.41 -9.55
N LEU A 53 -17.60 7.75 -10.52
CA LEU A 53 -17.97 8.56 -11.68
C LEU A 53 -17.97 7.65 -12.92
N MET A 54 -19.13 7.50 -13.55
CA MET A 54 -19.35 6.64 -14.70
C MET A 54 -19.69 7.47 -15.93
N THR A 55 -19.14 7.16 -17.10
CA THR A 55 -19.45 7.89 -18.35
C THR A 55 -19.57 6.99 -19.60
N ALA A 56 -20.46 7.37 -20.52
CA ALA A 56 -20.54 6.85 -21.89
C ALA A 56 -19.59 7.57 -22.86
N GLY A 57 -19.00 8.70 -22.45
CA GLY A 57 -18.08 9.47 -23.30
C GLY A 57 -16.84 8.67 -23.67
N GLU A 58 -16.27 8.96 -24.83
CA GLU A 58 -15.14 8.20 -25.38
C GLU A 58 -13.82 8.50 -24.68
N ASP A 59 -13.56 9.77 -24.38
CA ASP A 59 -12.26 10.25 -23.88
C ASP A 59 -12.38 11.07 -22.60
N ASP A 60 -13.51 10.98 -21.90
CA ASP A 60 -13.83 11.84 -20.76
C ASP A 60 -12.76 11.81 -19.66
N TRP A 61 -12.16 10.65 -19.37
CA TRP A 61 -11.10 10.53 -18.35
C TRP A 61 -9.70 10.84 -18.86
N ASN A 62 -9.54 11.17 -20.14
CA ASN A 62 -8.33 11.76 -20.70
C ASN A 62 -8.38 13.31 -20.66
N ASN A 63 -9.55 13.88 -20.37
CA ASN A 63 -9.73 15.32 -20.21
C ASN A 63 -9.60 15.73 -18.73
N PRO A 64 -9.02 16.91 -18.43
CA PRO A 64 -8.88 17.37 -17.05
C PRO A 64 -10.23 17.74 -16.42
N THR A 65 -11.25 17.96 -17.24
CA THR A 65 -12.59 18.34 -16.81
C THR A 65 -13.65 17.46 -17.44
N TRP A 66 -14.66 17.11 -16.67
CA TRP A 66 -15.83 16.36 -17.10
C TRP A 66 -17.11 17.06 -16.66
N THR A 67 -18.16 17.02 -17.47
CA THR A 67 -19.43 17.71 -17.18
C THR A 67 -20.59 16.73 -17.29
N MET A 68 -21.51 16.81 -16.33
CA MET A 68 -22.67 15.93 -16.24
C MET A 68 -23.91 16.71 -15.79
N SER A 69 -25.10 16.28 -16.20
CA SER A 69 -26.37 16.85 -15.72
C SER A 69 -26.51 16.71 -14.20
N ARG A 70 -27.08 17.73 -13.54
CA ARG A 70 -27.28 17.72 -12.09
C ARG A 70 -28.16 16.56 -11.61
N ASP A 71 -29.10 16.09 -12.43
CA ASP A 71 -30.01 14.98 -12.09
C ASP A 71 -29.30 13.62 -11.98
N ARG A 72 -28.08 13.52 -12.51
CA ARG A 72 -27.22 12.33 -12.43
C ARG A 72 -26.38 12.27 -11.16
N PHE A 73 -26.36 13.35 -10.38
CA PHE A 73 -25.62 13.41 -9.13
C PHE A 73 -26.35 12.59 -8.05
N LEU A 74 -25.57 11.78 -7.33
CA LEU A 74 -26.02 10.82 -6.31
C LEU A 74 -26.95 9.72 -6.85
N GLU A 75 -27.00 9.51 -8.17
CA GLU A 75 -27.61 8.31 -8.73
C GLU A 75 -26.94 7.08 -8.11
N HIS A 76 -27.71 6.01 -7.86
CA HIS A 76 -27.21 4.78 -7.22
C HIS A 76 -26.55 4.95 -5.83
N THR A 77 -26.73 6.11 -5.18
CA THR A 77 -26.32 6.37 -3.80
C THR A 77 -27.46 6.09 -2.83
N VAL A 78 -27.17 5.40 -1.73
CA VAL A 78 -28.16 5.09 -0.68
C VAL A 78 -28.73 6.36 -0.03
N ALA A 79 -29.99 6.31 0.41
CA ALA A 79 -30.74 7.47 0.90
C ALA A 79 -30.02 8.24 2.02
N ALA A 80 -29.48 7.52 3.01
CA ALA A 80 -28.79 8.13 4.16
C ALA A 80 -27.57 8.98 3.75
N ILE A 81 -26.84 8.57 2.71
CA ILE A 81 -25.73 9.35 2.16
C ILE A 81 -26.28 10.48 1.30
N ARG A 82 -27.27 10.20 0.46
CA ARG A 82 -27.87 11.20 -0.43
C ARG A 82 -28.34 12.43 0.32
N GLU A 83 -29.06 12.26 1.43
CA GLU A 83 -29.56 13.36 2.26
C GLU A 83 -28.45 14.32 2.70
N ARG A 84 -27.24 13.80 2.93
CA ARG A 84 -26.08 14.58 3.37
C ARG A 84 -25.44 15.43 2.27
N TYR A 85 -25.43 14.97 1.03
CA TYR A 85 -24.68 15.61 -0.06
C TYR A 85 -25.54 16.29 -1.13
N GLN A 86 -26.85 15.99 -1.19
CA GLN A 86 -27.75 16.46 -2.27
C GLN A 86 -27.79 18.00 -2.43
N ASN A 87 -27.57 18.72 -1.34
CA ASN A 87 -27.61 20.19 -1.34
C ASN A 87 -26.30 20.84 -1.77
N LEU A 88 -25.20 20.07 -1.92
CA LEU A 88 -23.88 20.58 -2.31
C LEU A 88 -23.46 21.83 -1.51
N SER A 89 -23.63 21.78 -0.19
CA SER A 89 -23.15 22.83 0.73
C SER A 89 -21.63 22.98 0.63
N PRO A 90 -21.04 24.10 1.07
CA PRO A 90 -19.59 24.28 1.07
C PRO A 90 -18.84 23.13 1.77
N ASP A 91 -19.34 22.65 2.90
CA ASP A 91 -18.75 21.52 3.64
C ASP A 91 -18.87 20.21 2.86
N ALA A 92 -20.03 19.97 2.22
CA ALA A 92 -20.22 18.80 1.38
C ALA A 92 -19.24 18.81 0.19
N LEU A 93 -19.07 19.96 -0.48
CA LEU A 93 -18.11 20.13 -1.58
C LEU A 93 -16.66 19.94 -1.11
N GLN A 94 -16.31 20.41 0.08
CA GLN A 94 -15.00 20.17 0.66
C GLN A 94 -14.77 18.68 0.91
N HIS A 95 -15.75 17.99 1.48
CA HIS A 95 -15.62 16.57 1.78
C HIS A 95 -15.57 15.70 0.52
N LEU A 96 -16.40 15.97 -0.49
CA LEU A 96 -16.41 15.24 -1.77
C LEU A 96 -15.03 15.23 -2.46
N ARG A 97 -14.24 16.31 -2.32
CA ARG A 97 -12.87 16.44 -2.87
C ARG A 97 -11.82 15.65 -2.09
N GLN A 98 -12.11 15.26 -0.86
CA GLN A 98 -11.20 14.48 -0.01
C GLN A 98 -11.41 12.97 -0.17
N ILE A 99 -12.53 12.57 -0.77
CA ILE A 99 -12.91 11.17 -0.96
C ILE A 99 -12.21 10.59 -2.22
N PRO A 100 -11.61 9.39 -2.14
CA PRO A 100 -11.01 8.73 -3.31
C PRO A 100 -12.06 8.49 -4.39
N THR A 101 -11.63 8.55 -5.65
CA THR A 101 -12.53 8.50 -6.80
C THR A 101 -12.15 7.40 -7.77
N LEU A 102 -13.14 6.59 -8.16
CA LEU A 102 -13.06 5.62 -9.24
C LEU A 102 -13.76 6.20 -10.47
N PHE A 103 -12.97 6.48 -11.50
CA PHE A 103 -13.40 6.96 -12.81
C PHE A 103 -13.59 5.77 -13.73
N ALA A 104 -14.83 5.47 -14.10
CA ALA A 104 -15.20 4.28 -14.86
C ALA A 104 -15.95 4.66 -16.15
N TYR A 105 -15.92 3.76 -17.13
CA TYR A 105 -16.72 3.88 -18.33
C TYR A 105 -17.91 2.92 -18.24
N GLU A 106 -19.01 3.30 -18.87
CA GLU A 106 -20.14 2.40 -19.05
C GLU A 106 -19.71 1.11 -19.75
N GLU A 107 -20.29 -0.03 -19.37
CA GLU A 107 -19.78 -1.35 -19.73
C GLU A 107 -19.60 -1.55 -21.24
N PHE A 108 -20.51 -1.01 -22.05
CA PHE A 108 -20.46 -1.13 -23.50
C PHE A 108 -19.23 -0.45 -24.15
N ARG A 109 -18.58 0.50 -23.46
CA ARG A 109 -17.38 1.19 -23.96
C ARG A 109 -16.13 0.32 -23.89
N ASN A 110 -16.11 -0.68 -23.00
CA ASN A 110 -14.99 -1.59 -22.80
C ASN A 110 -13.63 -0.88 -22.57
N GLN A 111 -13.64 0.21 -21.80
CA GLN A 111 -12.44 0.98 -21.46
C GLN A 111 -12.05 0.79 -19.98
N PRO A 112 -10.76 0.93 -19.64
CA PRO A 112 -10.31 0.68 -18.28
C PRO A 112 -10.76 1.78 -17.31
N ALA A 113 -11.17 1.37 -16.11
CA ALA A 113 -11.40 2.29 -15.00
C ALA A 113 -10.08 2.79 -14.41
N ARG A 114 -10.09 3.96 -13.77
CA ARG A 114 -8.91 4.61 -13.19
C ARG A 114 -9.21 5.15 -11.80
N VAL A 115 -8.22 5.16 -10.92
CA VAL A 115 -8.35 5.71 -9.57
C VAL A 115 -7.73 7.10 -9.52
N GLY A 116 -8.31 7.99 -8.74
CA GLY A 116 -7.79 9.34 -8.53
C GLY A 116 -8.64 10.13 -7.54
N ARG A 117 -8.79 11.43 -7.79
CA ARG A 117 -9.55 12.34 -6.94
C ARG A 117 -10.26 13.42 -7.74
N VAL A 118 -11.36 13.93 -7.20
CA VAL A 118 -11.99 15.17 -7.64
C VAL A 118 -11.26 16.35 -7.00
N THR A 119 -10.71 17.26 -7.80
CA THR A 119 -9.96 18.42 -7.31
C THR A 119 -10.82 19.67 -7.21
N GLU A 120 -11.82 19.79 -8.08
CA GLU A 120 -12.72 20.94 -8.14
C GLU A 120 -14.13 20.51 -8.58
N ILE A 121 -15.15 21.18 -8.04
CA ILE A 121 -16.55 20.98 -8.39
C ILE A 121 -17.17 22.37 -8.60
N GLN A 122 -17.59 22.64 -9.83
CA GLN A 122 -18.30 23.87 -10.21
C GLN A 122 -19.78 23.55 -10.43
N GLN A 123 -20.66 24.25 -9.70
CA GLN A 123 -22.10 24.16 -9.89
C GLN A 123 -22.52 25.11 -11.02
N LEU A 124 -22.99 24.55 -12.13
CA LEU A 124 -23.63 25.27 -13.22
C LEU A 124 -25.16 25.22 -13.04
N GLN A 125 -25.90 25.94 -13.88
CA GLN A 125 -27.37 26.04 -13.76
C GLN A 125 -28.06 24.67 -13.69
N ASN A 126 -27.73 23.75 -14.62
CA ASN A 126 -28.32 22.41 -14.71
C ASN A 126 -27.27 21.28 -14.75
N ALA A 127 -26.03 21.57 -14.39
CA ALA A 127 -24.92 20.64 -14.55
C ALA A 127 -23.87 20.82 -13.45
N LEU A 128 -23.06 19.79 -13.25
CA LEU A 128 -21.83 19.87 -12.47
C LEU A 128 -20.66 19.72 -13.42
N ARG A 129 -19.68 20.61 -13.30
CA ARG A 129 -18.36 20.46 -13.92
C ARG A 129 -17.36 20.03 -12.86
N ILE A 130 -16.66 18.96 -13.14
CA ILE A 130 -15.73 18.29 -12.22
C ILE A 130 -14.35 18.38 -12.84
N THR A 131 -13.38 18.88 -12.07
CA THR A 131 -11.96 18.78 -12.42
C THR A 131 -11.39 17.54 -11.72
N LEU A 132 -10.66 16.73 -12.47
CA LEU A 132 -10.14 15.44 -12.00
C LEU A 132 -8.61 15.43 -11.96
N ALA A 133 -8.06 14.61 -11.06
CA ALA A 133 -6.67 14.22 -11.07
C ALA A 133 -6.59 12.69 -10.93
N ILE A 134 -6.17 12.02 -12.01
CA ILE A 134 -5.89 10.58 -12.01
C ILE A 134 -4.60 10.32 -11.21
N ASP A 135 -4.61 9.27 -10.40
CA ASP A 135 -3.41 8.80 -9.71
C ASP A 135 -2.54 7.99 -10.68
N PRO A 136 -1.33 8.47 -11.04
CA PRO A 136 -0.46 7.77 -11.98
C PRO A 136 0.17 6.48 -11.40
N HIS A 137 0.10 6.26 -10.09
CA HIS A 137 0.70 5.10 -9.44
C HIS A 137 -0.24 3.88 -9.37
N ILE A 138 -1.53 4.08 -9.63
CA ILE A 138 -2.51 3.00 -9.69
C ILE A 138 -2.75 2.65 -11.17
N PRO A 139 -2.41 1.43 -11.62
CA PRO A 139 -2.59 1.04 -13.01
C PRO A 139 -4.07 1.08 -13.40
N PRO A 140 -4.40 1.38 -14.66
CA PRO A 140 -5.78 1.29 -15.15
C PRO A 140 -6.33 -0.13 -14.94
N ILE A 141 -7.56 -0.23 -14.47
CA ILE A 141 -8.26 -1.49 -14.18
C ILE A 141 -9.01 -1.90 -15.44
N PRO A 142 -8.62 -2.97 -16.15
CA PRO A 142 -9.31 -3.41 -17.36
C PRO A 142 -10.79 -3.68 -17.10
N GLN A 143 -11.66 -3.38 -18.06
CA GLN A 143 -13.12 -3.55 -17.89
C GLN A 143 -13.50 -4.99 -17.50
N THR A 144 -12.79 -5.98 -18.05
CA THR A 144 -12.99 -7.40 -17.72
C THR A 144 -12.74 -7.70 -16.25
N VAL A 145 -11.75 -7.06 -15.64
CA VAL A 145 -11.40 -7.20 -14.21
C VAL A 145 -12.31 -6.33 -13.35
N PHE A 146 -12.61 -5.11 -13.79
CA PHE A 146 -13.51 -4.22 -13.09
C PHE A 146 -14.90 -4.86 -12.88
N ARG A 147 -15.40 -5.57 -13.92
CA ARG A 147 -16.66 -6.31 -13.84
C ARG A 147 -16.66 -7.41 -12.77
N THR A 148 -15.54 -8.08 -12.53
CA THR A 148 -15.49 -9.17 -11.53
C THR A 148 -15.61 -8.65 -10.09
N ILE A 149 -15.36 -7.36 -9.87
CA ILE A 149 -15.35 -6.75 -8.53
C ILE A 149 -16.57 -5.83 -8.26
N TYR A 150 -17.55 -5.79 -9.16
CA TYR A 150 -18.75 -4.94 -9.01
C TYR A 150 -19.50 -5.16 -7.71
N ALA A 151 -19.67 -6.42 -7.31
CA ALA A 151 -20.37 -6.75 -6.07
C ALA A 151 -19.66 -6.17 -4.84
N ASP A 152 -18.33 -6.28 -4.79
CA ASP A 152 -17.52 -5.78 -3.67
C ASP A 152 -17.46 -4.25 -3.64
N LEU A 153 -17.67 -3.60 -4.79
CA LEU A 153 -17.78 -2.15 -4.95
C LEU A 153 -19.21 -1.61 -4.77
N ASP A 154 -20.18 -2.46 -4.44
CA ASP A 154 -21.60 -2.10 -4.36
C ASP A 154 -22.14 -1.47 -5.67
N ILE A 155 -21.69 -1.99 -6.82
CA ILE A 155 -22.19 -1.62 -8.16
C ILE A 155 -23.29 -2.61 -8.57
N ASN A 156 -24.52 -2.12 -8.67
CA ASN A 156 -25.67 -2.98 -8.90
C ASN A 156 -25.96 -3.19 -10.40
N THR A 157 -25.70 -4.40 -10.90
CA THR A 157 -25.95 -4.75 -12.30
C THR A 157 -27.42 -4.92 -12.66
N ARG A 158 -28.30 -5.26 -11.70
CA ARG A 158 -29.73 -5.43 -11.94
C ARG A 158 -30.44 -4.10 -12.22
N ASN A 159 -29.88 -3.00 -11.72
CA ASN A 159 -30.43 -1.65 -11.88
C ASN A 159 -29.73 -0.85 -12.98
N PHE A 160 -28.95 -1.53 -13.85
CA PHE A 160 -28.23 -0.90 -14.96
C PHE A 160 -27.24 0.21 -14.55
N GLU A 161 -26.72 0.18 -13.31
CA GLU A 161 -25.76 1.18 -12.82
C GLU A 161 -24.48 1.25 -13.68
N HIS A 162 -24.00 0.08 -14.08
CA HIS A 162 -22.83 -0.09 -14.96
C HIS A 162 -23.03 0.39 -16.41
N SER A 163 -24.26 0.72 -16.80
CA SER A 163 -24.64 1.06 -18.19
C SER A 163 -25.25 2.45 -18.29
N ARG A 164 -24.92 3.35 -17.35
CA ARG A 164 -25.42 4.72 -17.32
C ARG A 164 -24.41 5.72 -16.77
N THR A 165 -24.38 6.89 -17.37
CA THR A 165 -23.53 8.01 -16.96
C THR A 165 -24.06 8.64 -15.69
N HIS A 166 -23.28 8.61 -14.60
CA HIS A 166 -23.70 9.12 -13.30
C HIS A 166 -22.53 9.36 -12.33
N TRP A 167 -22.84 9.98 -11.19
CA TRP A 167 -21.96 10.04 -10.02
C TRP A 167 -22.66 9.46 -8.80
N ALA A 168 -22.10 8.39 -8.23
CA ALA A 168 -22.54 7.79 -6.97
C ALA A 168 -21.52 7.98 -5.85
N LEU A 169 -22.00 8.04 -4.61
CA LEU A 169 -21.21 7.83 -3.40
C LEU A 169 -21.49 6.45 -2.83
N LYS A 170 -20.43 5.71 -2.53
CA LYS A 170 -20.50 4.32 -2.07
C LYS A 170 -19.83 4.19 -0.72
N ASP A 171 -20.51 3.57 0.23
CA ASP A 171 -19.97 3.27 1.57
C ASP A 171 -19.13 2.00 1.55
N VAL A 172 -18.09 2.03 0.74
CA VAL A 172 -17.15 0.94 0.53
C VAL A 172 -15.73 1.47 0.66
N ASP A 173 -14.90 0.72 1.38
CA ASP A 173 -13.47 0.98 1.49
C ASP A 173 -12.76 0.58 0.19
N LEU A 174 -12.75 1.50 -0.78
CA LEU A 174 -12.15 1.29 -2.09
C LEU A 174 -10.69 0.81 -2.01
N PRO A 175 -9.78 1.40 -1.21
CA PRO A 175 -8.43 0.89 -1.05
C PRO A 175 -8.36 -0.59 -0.64
N ASN A 176 -9.22 -1.03 0.29
CA ASN A 176 -9.26 -2.42 0.74
C ASN A 176 -9.82 -3.36 -0.33
N VAL A 177 -10.87 -2.97 -1.06
CA VAL A 177 -11.40 -3.78 -2.18
C VAL A 177 -10.34 -3.93 -3.27
N LEU A 178 -9.72 -2.82 -3.68
CA LEU A 178 -8.65 -2.86 -4.66
C LEU A 178 -7.48 -3.72 -4.16
N ALA A 179 -7.15 -3.70 -2.87
CA ALA A 179 -6.04 -4.48 -2.33
C ALA A 179 -6.37 -5.98 -2.34
N ALA A 180 -7.59 -6.36 -1.94
CA ALA A 180 -8.06 -7.73 -1.95
C ALA A 180 -8.02 -8.36 -3.36
N HIS A 181 -8.18 -7.54 -4.39
CA HIS A 181 -8.14 -7.97 -5.80
C HIS A 181 -6.79 -7.73 -6.48
N ASN A 182 -5.76 -7.30 -5.75
CA ASN A 182 -4.44 -6.93 -6.29
C ASN A 182 -4.51 -5.80 -7.35
N LEU A 183 -5.39 -4.82 -7.14
CA LEU A 183 -5.62 -3.66 -8.02
C LEU A 183 -5.10 -2.34 -7.43
N SER A 184 -4.69 -2.32 -6.17
CA SER A 184 -4.16 -1.11 -5.48
C SER A 184 -2.74 -0.70 -5.88
N GLY A 185 -2.22 -1.17 -7.02
CA GLY A 185 -0.83 -0.93 -7.44
C GLY A 185 0.08 -2.16 -7.39
N THR A 186 -0.46 -3.35 -7.18
CA THR A 186 0.20 -4.62 -7.55
C THR A 186 -0.48 -5.16 -8.78
N ALA A 187 -0.34 -4.47 -9.92
CA ALA A 187 -0.79 -4.95 -11.22
C ALA A 187 -0.65 -6.48 -11.29
N GLN A 188 -1.69 -7.19 -11.71
CA GLN A 188 -1.49 -8.48 -12.35
C GLN A 188 -0.32 -8.28 -13.30
N LEU A 189 0.81 -8.89 -12.95
CA LEU A 189 2.11 -8.56 -13.46
C LEU A 189 2.18 -9.02 -14.92
N LEU A 190 1.65 -8.19 -15.83
CA LEU A 190 1.74 -8.44 -17.26
C LEU A 190 3.22 -8.56 -17.62
N PRO A 191 3.58 -9.43 -18.59
CA PRO A 191 4.95 -9.56 -19.04
C PRO A 191 5.52 -8.19 -19.39
N GLN A 192 6.67 -7.85 -18.81
CA GLN A 192 7.23 -6.51 -18.96
C GLN A 192 7.69 -6.29 -20.42
N SER A 193 7.20 -5.21 -21.03
CA SER A 193 7.52 -4.85 -22.43
C SER A 193 8.94 -4.30 -22.59
N ARG A 194 9.61 -4.01 -21.47
CA ARG A 194 10.99 -3.52 -21.37
C ARG A 194 11.68 -4.18 -20.16
N PRO A 195 13.01 -4.23 -20.13
CA PRO A 195 13.75 -4.58 -18.92
C PRO A 195 13.26 -3.78 -17.70
N PRO A 196 13.00 -4.42 -16.56
CA PRO A 196 12.62 -3.73 -15.32
C PRO A 196 13.78 -2.89 -14.84
N LYS A 197 13.51 -1.64 -14.46
CA LYS A 197 14.48 -0.72 -13.90
C LYS A 197 14.49 -0.83 -12.39
N VAL A 198 15.65 -1.14 -11.83
CA VAL A 198 15.79 -1.42 -10.40
C VAL A 198 16.87 -0.54 -9.79
N PHE A 199 16.50 0.28 -8.81
CA PHE A 199 17.48 1.05 -8.04
C PHE A 199 17.94 0.25 -6.83
N VAL A 200 19.25 0.13 -6.64
CA VAL A 200 19.85 -0.54 -5.48
C VAL A 200 20.27 0.49 -4.44
N SER A 201 19.47 0.63 -3.39
CA SER A 201 19.73 1.50 -2.24
C SER A 201 20.43 0.71 -1.13
N TYR A 202 21.62 1.17 -0.74
CA TYR A 202 22.47 0.51 0.24
C TYR A 202 23.30 1.54 1.00
N SER A 203 23.92 1.12 2.11
CA SER A 203 24.85 1.92 2.88
C SER A 203 26.30 1.61 2.54
N TRP A 204 27.18 2.60 2.65
CA TRP A 204 28.61 2.43 2.42
C TRP A 204 29.32 1.84 3.66
N ASP A 205 28.89 0.66 4.09
CA ASP A 205 29.35 0.03 5.34
C ASP A 205 30.81 -0.44 5.28
N SER A 206 31.18 -1.12 4.21
CA SER A 206 32.55 -1.62 4.03
C SER A 206 32.88 -1.82 2.54
N PRO A 207 34.18 -1.89 2.16
CA PRO A 207 34.59 -2.27 0.81
C PRO A 207 34.00 -3.60 0.34
N GLU A 208 33.95 -4.61 1.21
CA GLU A 208 33.40 -5.94 0.92
C GLU A 208 31.90 -5.86 0.65
N HIS A 209 31.18 -5.05 1.43
CA HIS A 209 29.75 -4.80 1.20
C HIS A 209 29.51 -4.10 -0.14
N ARG A 210 30.27 -3.04 -0.44
CA ARG A 210 30.19 -2.34 -1.74
C ARG A 210 30.46 -3.28 -2.91
N GLN A 211 31.46 -4.15 -2.79
CA GLN A 211 31.76 -5.15 -3.79
C GLN A 211 30.62 -6.16 -3.93
N TRP A 212 30.04 -6.63 -2.83
CA TRP A 212 28.88 -7.54 -2.88
C TRP A 212 27.68 -6.89 -3.56
N VAL A 213 27.37 -5.63 -3.26
CA VAL A 213 26.28 -4.88 -3.92
C VAL A 213 26.54 -4.74 -5.42
N ALA A 214 27.78 -4.45 -5.83
CA ALA A 214 28.15 -4.39 -7.24
C ALA A 214 27.97 -5.74 -7.95
N HIS A 215 28.33 -6.85 -7.30
CA HIS A 215 28.10 -8.19 -7.83
C HIS A 215 26.61 -8.50 -7.97
N LEU A 216 25.81 -8.21 -6.94
CA LEU A 216 24.35 -8.37 -7.02
C LEU A 216 23.77 -7.58 -8.20
N ALA A 217 24.10 -6.29 -8.30
CA ALA A 217 23.62 -5.45 -9.40
C ALA A 217 24.06 -5.99 -10.78
N ALA A 218 25.30 -6.50 -10.89
CA ALA A 218 25.79 -7.10 -12.13
C ALA A 218 25.02 -8.39 -12.48
N THR A 219 24.71 -9.22 -11.48
CA THR A 219 23.87 -10.41 -11.65
C THR A 219 22.44 -10.06 -12.07
N LEU A 220 21.84 -9.00 -11.52
CA LEU A 220 20.53 -8.52 -11.99
C LEU A 220 20.60 -8.12 -13.47
N ARG A 221 21.64 -7.37 -13.87
CA ARG A 221 21.86 -6.97 -15.27
C ARG A 221 22.06 -8.15 -16.21
N SER A 222 22.84 -9.16 -15.81
CA SER A 222 23.01 -10.38 -16.62
C SER A 222 21.72 -11.17 -16.80
N ASN A 223 20.74 -10.95 -15.93
CA ASN A 223 19.40 -11.54 -15.99
C ASN A 223 18.37 -10.60 -16.63
N GLY A 224 18.78 -9.56 -17.38
CA GLY A 224 17.86 -8.72 -18.14
C GLY A 224 17.11 -7.68 -17.30
N ILE A 225 17.63 -7.31 -16.13
CA ILE A 225 17.11 -6.25 -15.26
C ILE A 225 18.04 -5.03 -15.37
N ASP A 226 17.49 -3.84 -15.65
CA ASP A 226 18.28 -2.62 -15.74
C ASP A 226 18.57 -2.04 -14.34
N ALA A 227 19.65 -2.53 -13.71
CA ALA A 227 20.05 -2.10 -12.38
C ALA A 227 20.76 -0.73 -12.39
N ILE A 228 20.24 0.21 -11.60
CA ILE A 228 20.80 1.54 -11.31
C ILE A 228 21.59 1.46 -10.01
N LEU A 229 22.86 1.83 -10.08
CA LEU A 229 23.82 1.79 -8.98
C LEU A 229 24.71 3.04 -9.00
N ASP A 230 24.92 3.65 -7.83
CA ASP A 230 25.75 4.85 -7.66
C ASP A 230 27.19 4.64 -8.16
N GLN A 231 27.76 3.46 -7.92
CA GLN A 231 29.13 3.08 -8.32
C GLN A 231 29.39 3.17 -9.84
N TRP A 232 28.35 3.15 -10.67
CA TRP A 232 28.48 3.20 -12.14
C TRP A 232 27.91 4.48 -12.75
N HIS A 233 26.92 5.08 -12.09
CA HIS A 233 26.10 6.14 -12.68
C HIS A 233 26.37 7.51 -12.09
N VAL A 234 27.11 7.62 -10.98
CA VAL A 234 27.53 8.90 -10.39
C VAL A 234 28.92 9.24 -10.90
N ARG A 235 29.06 10.43 -11.50
CA ARG A 235 30.35 10.98 -11.92
C ARG A 235 30.94 11.89 -10.85
N GLY A 236 32.27 12.08 -10.89
CA GLY A 236 32.94 13.04 -10.01
C GLY A 236 32.34 14.45 -10.17
N GLY A 237 31.88 15.04 -9.06
CA GLY A 237 31.25 16.35 -9.03
C GLY A 237 29.72 16.35 -9.14
N GLU A 238 29.09 15.20 -9.40
CA GLU A 238 27.63 15.10 -9.33
C GLU A 238 27.12 15.08 -7.88
N ASP A 239 25.96 15.68 -7.68
CA ASP A 239 25.26 15.65 -6.40
C ASP A 239 24.60 14.27 -6.20
N LEU A 240 25.11 13.52 -5.21
CA LEU A 240 24.59 12.21 -4.84
C LEU A 240 23.12 12.28 -4.41
N ALA A 241 22.69 13.40 -3.81
CA ALA A 241 21.30 13.62 -3.44
C ALA A 241 20.39 13.67 -4.67
N ALA A 242 20.78 14.47 -5.66
CA ALA A 242 20.05 14.59 -6.92
C ALA A 242 20.02 13.26 -7.69
N PHE A 243 21.13 12.51 -7.67
CA PHE A 243 21.18 11.17 -8.26
C PHE A 243 20.19 10.21 -7.59
N MET A 244 20.17 10.16 -6.26
CA MET A 244 19.26 9.29 -5.51
C MET A 244 17.80 9.67 -5.73
N ASP A 245 17.46 10.96 -5.69
CA ASP A 245 16.09 11.44 -5.92
C ASP A 245 15.60 11.09 -7.34
N ARG A 246 16.45 11.28 -8.35
CA ARG A 246 16.19 10.82 -9.71
C ARG A 246 16.01 9.30 -9.78
N SER A 247 16.92 8.53 -9.19
CA SER A 247 16.88 7.06 -9.22
C SER A 247 15.65 6.49 -8.53
N LEU A 248 15.26 7.08 -7.39
CA LEU A 248 14.03 6.72 -6.68
C LEU A 248 12.80 6.98 -7.54
N ARG A 249 12.74 8.09 -8.29
CA ARG A 249 11.59 8.40 -9.17
C ARG A 249 11.53 7.49 -10.39
N GLU A 250 12.66 7.24 -11.04
CA GLU A 250 12.71 6.51 -12.32
C GLU A 250 12.64 4.98 -12.19
N ALA A 251 12.98 4.43 -11.03
CA ALA A 251 12.98 2.98 -10.83
C ALA A 251 11.57 2.40 -10.66
N ASP A 252 11.35 1.24 -11.27
CA ASP A 252 10.12 0.44 -11.12
C ASP A 252 10.09 -0.22 -9.74
N ARG A 253 11.25 -0.73 -9.29
CA ARG A 253 11.46 -1.32 -7.95
C ARG A 253 12.73 -0.77 -7.32
N VAL A 254 12.76 -0.69 -5.99
CA VAL A 254 13.87 -0.21 -5.18
C VAL A 254 14.28 -1.31 -4.21
N LEU A 255 15.49 -1.83 -4.37
CA LEU A 255 16.07 -2.79 -3.42
C LEU A 255 16.68 -2.00 -2.26
N VAL A 256 16.27 -2.30 -1.03
CA VAL A 256 16.85 -1.71 0.18
C VAL A 256 17.71 -2.75 0.86
N ILE A 257 19.03 -2.60 0.76
CA ILE A 257 19.97 -3.57 1.31
C ILE A 257 20.09 -3.37 2.82
N CYS A 258 19.52 -4.32 3.56
CA CYS A 258 19.45 -4.35 5.01
C CYS A 258 20.66 -5.13 5.56
N THR A 259 21.72 -4.40 5.92
CA THR A 259 22.82 -4.91 6.75
C THR A 259 22.57 -4.63 8.23
N ASP A 260 23.37 -5.23 9.11
CA ASP A 260 23.33 -4.92 10.54
C ASP A 260 23.63 -3.43 10.80
N GLY A 261 24.61 -2.87 10.08
CA GLY A 261 24.95 -1.45 10.14
C GLY A 261 23.83 -0.54 9.63
N TYR A 262 23.14 -0.95 8.56
CA TYR A 262 21.97 -0.23 8.05
C TYR A 262 20.84 -0.19 9.07
N TYR A 263 20.49 -1.35 9.64
CA TYR A 263 19.45 -1.44 10.67
C TYR A 263 19.77 -0.60 11.91
N GLN A 264 21.01 -0.68 12.43
CA GLN A 264 21.41 0.10 13.60
C GLN A 264 21.27 1.60 13.37
N ARG A 265 21.71 2.11 12.21
CA ARG A 265 21.53 3.54 11.87
C ARG A 265 20.07 3.92 11.68
N ALA A 266 19.27 3.04 11.08
CA ALA A 266 17.84 3.25 10.88
C ALA A 266 17.09 3.39 12.21
N VAL A 267 17.41 2.57 13.21
CA VAL A 267 16.79 2.58 14.54
C VAL A 267 17.32 3.72 15.41
N ALA A 268 18.62 4.04 15.33
CA ALA A 268 19.26 4.96 16.27
C ALA A 268 18.69 6.39 16.24
N ARG A 269 18.11 6.87 15.14
CA ARG A 269 17.33 8.14 14.95
C ARG A 269 17.73 9.40 15.75
N GLN A 270 18.94 9.51 16.31
CA GLN A 270 19.34 10.59 17.23
C GLN A 270 20.65 11.31 16.83
N GLY A 271 21.03 11.32 15.54
CA GLY A 271 22.32 11.92 15.17
C GLY A 271 22.46 12.55 13.80
N GLY A 272 21.41 12.68 12.98
CA GLY A 272 21.53 13.35 11.66
C GLY A 272 22.47 12.66 10.66
N VAL A 273 22.91 11.42 10.90
CA VAL A 273 23.81 10.69 10.00
C VAL A 273 23.03 9.59 9.27
N GLY A 274 22.69 9.87 8.03
CA GLY A 274 22.02 8.96 7.10
C GLY A 274 21.10 9.72 6.15
N TYR A 275 21.70 10.50 5.24
CA TYR A 275 20.95 11.24 4.23
C TYR A 275 20.17 10.28 3.32
N GLU A 276 20.79 9.13 3.00
CA GLU A 276 20.22 8.04 2.22
C GLU A 276 18.98 7.45 2.90
N HIS A 277 19.08 7.15 4.20
CA HIS A 277 17.96 6.59 4.97
C HIS A 277 16.80 7.58 5.08
N SER A 278 17.10 8.87 5.27
CA SER A 278 16.08 9.92 5.38
C SER A 278 15.30 10.10 4.08
N MET A 279 15.97 10.02 2.92
CA MET A 279 15.30 10.11 1.62
C MET A 279 14.50 8.85 1.29
N VAL A 280 15.04 7.65 1.52
CA VAL A 280 14.30 6.38 1.32
C VAL A 280 13.10 6.32 2.26
N THR A 281 13.26 6.69 3.54
CA THR A 281 12.14 6.77 4.49
C THR A 281 11.11 7.80 4.03
N GLY A 282 11.53 8.99 3.60
CA GLY A 282 10.62 10.02 3.09
C GLY A 282 9.82 9.54 1.87
N GLU A 283 10.47 8.85 0.93
CA GLU A 283 9.81 8.30 -0.25
C GLU A 283 8.91 7.10 0.09
N LEU A 284 9.32 6.26 1.03
CA LEU A 284 8.51 5.15 1.56
C LEU A 284 7.24 5.66 2.26
N MET A 285 7.34 6.77 3.00
CA MET A 285 6.22 7.44 3.67
C MET A 285 5.32 8.20 2.69
N ARG A 286 5.85 8.64 1.54
CA ARG A 286 5.03 9.20 0.45
C ARG A 286 4.27 8.11 -0.33
N ASN A 287 4.83 6.91 -0.42
CA ASN A 287 4.30 5.79 -1.19
C ASN A 287 3.85 4.61 -0.30
N VAL A 288 3.11 4.91 0.77
CA VAL A 288 2.56 3.89 1.67
C VAL A 288 1.65 2.95 0.88
N GLY A 289 1.81 1.63 1.07
CA GLY A 289 1.05 0.61 0.35
C GLY A 289 1.60 0.21 -1.04
N SER A 290 2.57 0.95 -1.59
CA SER A 290 3.23 0.54 -2.85
C SER A 290 4.07 -0.73 -2.65
N ASN A 291 4.27 -1.54 -3.69
CA ASN A 291 5.21 -2.68 -3.71
C ASN A 291 6.63 -2.29 -4.19
N LYS A 292 6.90 -0.99 -4.33
CA LYS A 292 8.12 -0.44 -4.91
C LYS A 292 9.36 -0.81 -4.12
N PHE A 293 9.30 -0.75 -2.79
CA PHE A 293 10.43 -1.00 -1.90
C PHE A 293 10.49 -2.46 -1.47
N ILE A 294 11.60 -3.12 -1.79
CA ILE A 294 11.89 -4.53 -1.50
C ILE A 294 13.06 -4.60 -0.52
N PRO A 295 12.85 -5.08 0.73
CA PRO A 295 13.94 -5.34 1.66
C PRO A 295 14.78 -6.53 1.20
N ILE A 296 16.10 -6.34 1.10
CA ILE A 296 17.07 -7.40 0.82
C ILE A 296 17.93 -7.59 2.05
N VAL A 297 17.83 -8.75 2.69
CA VAL A 297 18.58 -9.04 3.91
C VAL A 297 19.98 -9.48 3.53
N ARG A 298 20.99 -8.84 4.13
CA ARG A 298 22.42 -9.21 3.98
C ARG A 298 23.13 -9.28 5.33
N GLN A 299 22.42 -9.73 6.36
CA GLN A 299 22.94 -9.83 7.72
C GLN A 299 23.63 -11.19 7.95
N SER A 300 24.55 -11.23 8.90
CA SER A 300 25.23 -12.48 9.30
C SER A 300 24.69 -13.04 10.63
N GLY A 301 23.79 -12.31 11.30
CA GLY A 301 23.19 -12.69 12.58
C GLY A 301 22.07 -13.73 12.45
N THR A 302 21.74 -14.37 13.58
CA THR A 302 20.64 -15.36 13.67
C THR A 302 19.25 -14.72 13.62
N GLN A 303 19.15 -13.42 13.88
CA GLN A 303 17.92 -12.65 13.77
C GLN A 303 18.00 -11.70 12.58
N THR A 304 17.08 -11.87 11.65
CA THR A 304 16.85 -10.91 10.56
C THR A 304 16.20 -9.65 11.12
N GLN A 305 16.84 -8.50 10.93
CA GLN A 305 16.35 -7.20 11.33
C GLN A 305 16.27 -6.29 10.11
N VAL A 306 15.08 -5.76 9.86
CA VAL A 306 14.84 -4.73 8.84
C VAL A 306 14.33 -3.47 9.55
N PRO A 307 14.51 -2.29 8.94
CA PRO A 307 13.91 -1.06 9.47
C PRO A 307 12.42 -1.26 9.78
N PRO A 308 11.89 -0.70 10.89
CA PRO A 308 10.49 -0.87 11.28
C PRO A 308 9.50 -0.55 10.16
N GLU A 309 9.81 0.43 9.31
CA GLU A 309 9.00 0.89 8.18
C GLU A 309 8.88 -0.17 7.06
N LEU A 310 9.78 -1.14 7.04
CA LEU A 310 9.84 -2.25 6.09
C LEU A 310 9.42 -3.59 6.71
N SER A 311 9.13 -3.64 8.01
CA SER A 311 8.88 -4.88 8.76
C SER A 311 7.73 -5.73 8.21
N GLY A 312 6.66 -5.11 7.71
CA GLY A 312 5.48 -5.79 7.14
C GLY A 312 5.59 -6.21 5.68
N ARG A 313 6.74 -5.97 5.03
CA ARG A 313 6.92 -6.23 3.59
C ARG A 313 7.57 -7.59 3.34
N LEU A 314 7.19 -8.22 2.22
CA LEU A 314 7.91 -9.39 1.71
C LEU A 314 9.37 -9.01 1.46
N ARG A 315 10.29 -9.86 1.93
CA ARG A 315 11.73 -9.65 1.86
C ARG A 315 12.43 -10.84 1.22
N PHE A 316 13.57 -10.60 0.60
CA PHE A 316 14.44 -11.67 0.10
C PHE A 316 15.69 -11.76 0.95
N ASP A 317 16.03 -12.98 1.38
CA ASP A 317 17.19 -13.22 2.22
C ASP A 317 18.39 -13.65 1.38
N LEU A 318 19.32 -12.71 1.19
CA LEU A 318 20.57 -12.93 0.49
C LEU A 318 21.77 -12.93 1.46
N ALA A 319 21.52 -13.28 2.73
CA ALA A 319 22.58 -13.62 3.67
C ALA A 319 23.40 -14.82 3.16
N PRO A 320 24.69 -14.93 3.53
CA PRO A 320 25.51 -16.07 3.16
C PRO A 320 24.93 -17.35 3.74
N GLY A 321 24.63 -18.32 2.89
CA GLY A 321 24.02 -19.57 3.34
C GLY A 321 23.54 -20.43 2.19
N PRO A 322 23.05 -21.64 2.51
CA PRO A 322 22.62 -22.63 1.51
C PRO A 322 21.44 -22.13 0.65
N ASN A 323 20.64 -21.19 1.16
CA ASN A 323 19.44 -20.70 0.49
C ASN A 323 19.67 -19.47 -0.40
N TYR A 324 20.91 -18.95 -0.47
CA TYR A 324 21.23 -17.72 -1.21
C TYR A 324 20.73 -17.77 -2.66
N LEU A 325 21.02 -18.85 -3.38
CA LEU A 325 20.63 -19.00 -4.79
C LEU A 325 19.11 -19.07 -4.95
N THR A 326 18.42 -19.79 -4.07
CA THR A 326 16.95 -19.90 -4.09
C THR A 326 16.28 -18.54 -3.90
N HIS A 327 16.77 -17.72 -2.96
CA HIS A 327 16.23 -16.38 -2.75
C HIS A 327 16.60 -15.41 -3.88
N LEU A 328 17.78 -15.55 -4.47
CA LEU A 328 18.20 -14.77 -5.62
C LEU A 328 17.31 -15.06 -6.84
N ASP A 329 17.03 -16.33 -7.12
CA ASP A 329 16.13 -16.74 -8.20
C ASP A 329 14.71 -16.22 -7.96
N ALA A 330 14.23 -16.30 -6.72
CA ALA A 330 12.92 -15.77 -6.35
C ALA A 330 12.84 -14.25 -6.53
N LEU A 331 13.91 -13.51 -6.17
CA LEU A 331 14.01 -12.07 -6.41
C LEU A 331 13.99 -11.75 -7.91
N ILE A 332 14.78 -12.46 -8.72
CA ILE A 332 14.84 -12.24 -10.17
C ILE A 332 13.46 -12.49 -10.79
N ARG A 333 12.76 -13.56 -10.40
CA ARG A 333 11.38 -13.83 -10.84
C ARG A 333 10.40 -12.74 -10.45
N ASP A 334 10.49 -12.24 -9.21
CA ASP A 334 9.65 -11.13 -8.73
C ASP A 334 9.89 -9.85 -9.54
N LEU A 335 11.16 -9.51 -9.80
CA LEU A 335 11.52 -8.32 -10.58
C LEU A 335 11.07 -8.42 -12.04
N HIS A 336 11.07 -9.62 -12.60
CA HIS A 336 10.53 -9.93 -13.94
C HIS A 336 9.03 -10.13 -13.99
N ASN A 337 8.34 -9.91 -12.88
CA ASN A 337 6.89 -10.00 -12.88
C ASN A 337 6.37 -11.42 -13.21
N VAL A 338 7.18 -12.45 -12.97
CA VAL A 338 6.85 -13.85 -13.28
C VAL A 338 5.92 -14.40 -12.20
N PRO A 339 4.65 -14.71 -12.51
CA PRO A 339 3.73 -15.24 -11.52
C PRO A 339 4.20 -16.61 -11.01
N THR A 340 3.94 -16.88 -9.73
CA THR A 340 4.02 -18.25 -9.21
C THR A 340 2.70 -18.95 -9.53
N PRO A 341 2.73 -20.11 -10.23
CA PRO A 341 1.50 -20.84 -10.52
C PRO A 341 0.78 -21.21 -9.22
N ILE A 342 -0.49 -20.81 -9.12
CA ILE A 342 -1.35 -21.25 -8.02
C ILE A 342 -1.76 -22.71 -8.33
N PRO A 343 -1.49 -23.68 -7.44
CA PRO A 343 -1.95 -25.04 -7.64
C PRO A 343 -3.48 -25.10 -7.82
N PRO A 344 -4.02 -26.04 -8.62
CA PRO A 344 -5.46 -26.16 -8.79
C PRO A 344 -6.15 -26.44 -7.45
N LEU A 345 -7.34 -25.88 -7.27
CA LEU A 345 -8.16 -26.17 -6.10
C LEU A 345 -8.58 -27.64 -6.12
N GLY A 346 -8.29 -28.38 -5.04
CA GLY A 346 -8.73 -29.76 -4.88
C GLY A 346 -10.25 -29.85 -4.66
N GLN A 347 -10.83 -31.03 -4.87
CA GLN A 347 -12.21 -31.29 -4.48
C GLN A 347 -12.34 -31.30 -2.95
N ASN A 348 -13.47 -30.80 -2.44
CA ASN A 348 -13.78 -30.90 -1.03
C ASN A 348 -13.88 -32.40 -0.65
N PRO A 349 -13.08 -32.90 0.29
CA PRO A 349 -13.08 -34.33 0.66
C PRO A 349 -14.35 -34.76 1.41
N PHE A 350 -15.24 -33.83 1.73
CA PHE A 350 -16.49 -34.07 2.48
C PHE A 350 -17.76 -33.79 1.66
N LEU A 351 -17.65 -33.53 0.36
CA LEU A 351 -18.80 -33.40 -0.56
C LEU A 351 -18.99 -34.64 -1.43
#